data_AF-A0A3A5J990-F1
#
_entry.id   AF-A0A3A5J990-F1
#
_cell.length_a   1.000
_cell.length_b   1.000
_cell.length_c   1.000
_cell.angle_alpha   90.00
_cell.angle_beta   90.00
_cell.angle_gamma   90.00
#
_symmetry.space_group_name_H-M   'P 1'
#
loop_
_entity.id
_entity.type
_entity.pdbx_description
1 polymer ?
#
loop_
_entity_poly.entity_id
_entity_poly.type
_entity_poly.pdbx_seq_one_letter_code
_entity_poly.pdbx_strand_id
1 'polypeptide(L)' 'SPAEAYEVLGLDPGAGEAAVRSAYRERVKQVHPDTEDGDVRRFRRVNEAYERLTSGKP' A
#
# COMPACT_ATOMS: atom_id res chain seq x y z
N SER A 1 -2.95 3.61 -11.83
CA SER A 1 -2.31 2.62 -12.74
C SER A 1 -1.51 1.62 -11.90
N PRO A 2 -1.04 0.47 -12.44
CA PRO A 2 -0.15 -0.42 -11.69
C PRO A 2 1.15 0.28 -11.23
N ALA A 3 1.72 1.15 -12.07
CA ALA A 3 2.92 1.93 -11.72
C ALA A 3 2.68 2.86 -10.52
N GLU A 4 1.58 3.63 -10.53
CA GLU A 4 1.21 4.49 -9.39
C GLU A 4 0.94 3.68 -8.11
N ALA A 5 0.44 2.45 -8.23
CA ALA A 5 0.23 1.58 -7.08
C ALA A 5 1.56 1.13 -6.45
N TYR A 6 2.58 0.83 -7.25
CA TYR A 6 3.93 0.56 -6.75
C TYR A 6 4.52 1.80 -6.07
N GLU A 7 4.36 2.99 -6.64
CA GLU A 7 4.82 4.24 -6.04
C GLU A 7 4.17 4.53 -4.68
N VAL A 8 2.85 4.31 -4.54
CA VAL A 8 2.13 4.46 -3.27
C VAL A 8 2.69 3.53 -2.19
N LEU A 9 3.07 2.31 -2.57
CA LEU A 9 3.72 1.35 -1.67
C LEU A 9 5.22 1.60 -1.49
N GLY A 10 5.83 2.51 -2.26
CA GLY A 10 7.27 2.78 -2.24
C GLY A 10 8.09 1.65 -2.86
N LEU A 11 7.59 1.04 -3.92
CA LEU A 11 8.21 -0.06 -4.65
C LEU A 11 8.55 0.33 -6.08
N ASP A 12 9.51 -0.37 -6.66
CA ASP A 12 9.79 -0.28 -8.09
C ASP A 12 8.70 -0.99 -8.91
N PRO A 13 8.41 -0.48 -10.13
CA PRO A 13 7.47 -1.13 -11.04
C PRO A 13 7.88 -2.58 -11.33
N GLY A 14 6.97 -3.52 -11.10
CA GLY A 14 7.22 -4.95 -11.32
C GLY A 14 7.79 -5.68 -10.09
N ALA A 15 7.83 -5.05 -8.92
CA ALA A 15 8.14 -5.74 -7.67
C ALA A 15 7.22 -6.95 -7.46
N GLY A 16 7.81 -8.07 -7.03
CA GLY A 16 7.06 -9.32 -6.82
C GLY A 16 6.06 -9.23 -5.66
N GLU A 17 5.07 -10.12 -5.65
CA GLU A 17 4.00 -10.12 -4.64
C GLU A 17 4.49 -10.12 -3.18
N ALA A 18 5.61 -10.80 -2.90
CA ALA A 18 6.17 -10.82 -1.55
C ALA A 18 6.62 -9.42 -1.10
N ALA A 19 7.23 -8.65 -2.00
CA ALA A 19 7.61 -7.26 -1.76
C ALA A 19 6.37 -6.36 -1.60
N VAL A 20 5.36 -6.55 -2.45
CA VAL A 20 4.06 -5.85 -2.36
C VAL A 20 3.40 -6.07 -0.99
N ARG A 21 3.32 -7.33 -0.53
CA ARG A 21 2.74 -7.69 0.78
C ARG A 21 3.53 -7.10 1.95
N SER A 22 4.87 -7.09 1.87
CA SER A 22 5.71 -6.51 2.91
C SER A 22 5.56 -4.99 2.97
N ALA A 23 5.65 -4.30 1.84
CA ALA A 23 5.50 -2.85 1.75
C ALA A 23 4.13 -2.38 2.21
N TYR A 24 3.06 -3.10 1.85
CA TYR A 24 1.71 -2.83 2.30
C TYR A 24 1.59 -2.84 3.83
N ARG A 25 2.10 -3.88 4.50
CA ARG A 25 2.05 -3.98 5.97
C ARG A 25 2.80 -2.84 6.64
N GLU A 26 3.96 -2.46 6.13
CA GLU A 26 4.73 -1.35 6.67
C GLU A 26 4.03 -0.01 6.46
N ARG A 27 3.45 0.23 5.28
CA ARG A 27 2.70 1.46 5.02
C ARG A 27 1.42 1.56 5.82
N VAL A 28 0.67 0.47 5.97
CA VAL A 28 -0.51 0.45 6.83
C VAL A 28 -0.17 0.89 8.25
N LYS A 29 0.89 0.35 8.86
CA LYS A 29 1.31 0.77 10.20
C LYS A 29 1.64 2.26 10.29
N GLN A 30 2.23 2.83 9.24
CA GLN A 30 2.61 4.25 9.21
C GLN A 30 1.41 5.18 9.05
N VAL A 31 0.42 4.79 8.25
CA VAL A 31 -0.71 5.67 7.88
C VAL A 31 -2.02 5.33 8.59
N HIS A 32 -2.04 4.29 9.44
CA HIS A 32 -3.25 3.85 10.14
C HIS A 32 -3.84 5.00 10.96
N PRO A 33 -5.16 5.25 10.90
CA PRO A 33 -5.78 6.37 11.62
C PRO A 33 -5.63 6.32 13.14
N ASP A 34 -5.27 5.16 13.69
CA ASP A 34 -5.03 4.98 15.13
C ASP A 34 -3.61 5.36 15.57
N THR A 35 -2.69 5.69 14.65
CA THR A 35 -1.39 6.26 15.01
C THR A 35 -1.49 7.78 15.14
N GLU A 36 -0.57 8.39 15.90
CA GLU A 36 -0.54 9.85 16.10
C GLU A 36 -0.47 10.63 14.78
N ASP A 37 0.21 10.08 13.76
CA ASP A 37 0.35 10.66 12.42
C ASP A 37 -0.57 10.00 11.37
N GLY A 38 -1.61 9.29 11.84
CA GLY A 38 -2.55 8.54 11.01
C GLY A 38 -3.35 9.43 10.04
N ASP A 39 -3.65 8.92 8.84
CA ASP A 39 -4.47 9.61 7.86
C ASP A 39 -5.34 8.63 7.09
N VAL A 40 -6.65 8.70 7.32
CA VAL A 40 -7.67 7.86 6.66
C VAL A 40 -7.57 7.91 5.12
N ARG A 41 -7.23 9.07 4.54
CA ARG A 41 -7.08 9.21 3.09
C ARG A 41 -5.83 8.46 2.60
N ARG A 42 -4.72 8.57 3.32
CA ARG A 42 -3.49 7.82 3.00
C ARG A 42 -3.69 6.32 3.18
N PHE A 43 -4.36 5.92 4.25
CA PHE A 43 -4.72 4.52 4.50
C PHE A 43 -5.55 3.92 3.36
N ARG A 44 -6.61 4.61 2.92
CA ARG A 44 -7.40 4.17 1.76
C ARG A 44 -6.56 4.04 0.50
N ARG A 45 -5.64 4.99 0.26
CA ARG A 45 -4.77 4.97 -0.91
C ARG A 45 -3.82 3.77 -0.91
N VAL A 46 -3.27 3.42 0.26
CA VAL A 46 -2.42 2.24 0.45
C VAL A 46 -3.20 0.95 0.19
N ASN A 47 -4.45 0.86 0.67
CA ASN A 47 -5.32 -0.30 0.41
C ASN A 47 -5.65 -0.43 -1.08
N GLU A 48 -6.05 0.66 -1.74
CA GLU A 48 -6.38 0.64 -3.17
C GLU A 48 -5.18 0.25 -4.03
N ALA A 49 -3.98 0.74 -3.68
CA ALA A 49 -2.74 0.35 -4.35
C ALA A 49 -2.46 -1.16 -4.19
N TYR A 50 -2.64 -1.70 -2.98
CA TYR A 50 -2.45 -3.12 -2.71
C TYR A 50 -3.47 -4.00 -3.45
N GLU A 51 -4.75 -3.64 -3.43
CA GLU A 51 -5.81 -4.34 -4.17
C GLU A 51 -5.49 -4.42 -5.67
N ARG A 52 -5.01 -3.30 -6.23
CA ARG A 52 -4.68 -3.21 -7.65
C ARG A 52 -3.51 -4.11 -8.05
N LEU A 53 -2.58 -4.36 -7.15
CA LEU A 53 -1.39 -5.18 -7.40
C LEU A 53 -1.60 -6.66 -7.07
N THR A 54 -2.60 -7.00 -6.24
CA THR A 54 -2.76 -8.36 -5.72
C THR A 54 -4.04 -9.07 -6.14
N SER A 55 -4.94 -8.44 -6.92
CA SER A 55 -6.24 -8.99 -7.32
C SER A 55 -7.13 -9.45 -6.15
N GLY A 56 -6.74 -9.18 -4.90
CA GLY A 56 -7.39 -9.61 -3.67
C GLY A 56 -7.71 -8.42 -2.80
N LYS A 57 -8.86 -8.47 -2.12
CA LYS A 57 -9.17 -7.51 -1.06
C LYS A 57 -8.24 -7.74 0.14
N PRO A 58 -7.70 -6.66 0.75
CA PRO A 58 -6.81 -6.74 1.91
C PRO A 58 -7.48 -7.35 3.15
#